data_AF-A0A1R3KJ67-F1
#
_entry.id   AF-A0A1R3KJ67-F1
#
_cell.length_a   1.000
_cell.length_b   1.000
_cell.length_c   1.000
_cell.angle_alpha   90.00
_cell.angle_beta   90.00
_cell.angle_gamma   90.00
#
_symmetry.space_group_name_H-M   'P 1'
#
loop_
_entity.id
_entity.type
_entity.pdbx_description
1 polymer ?
#
loop_
_entity_poly.entity_id
_entity_poly.type
_entity_poly.pdbx_seq_one_letter_code
_entity_poly.pdbx_strand_id
1 'polypeptide(L)' 'MAKLLDLEGNYFSGRVISRDDGTRRHEKGLDVVLGQESAVVILDDTEDVWKKIKTI' A
#
# COMPACT_ATOMS: atom_id res chain seq x y z
N MET A 1 -6.25 -7.45 -10.27
CA MET A 1 -4.83 -7.74 -10.53
C MET A 1 -4.29 -8.88 -9.67
N ALA A 2 -4.48 -8.86 -8.35
CA ALA A 2 -3.93 -9.88 -7.43
C ALA A 2 -4.09 -11.34 -7.90
N LYS A 3 -5.28 -11.74 -8.36
CA LYS A 3 -5.54 -13.10 -8.89
C LYS A 3 -4.65 -13.52 -10.07
N LEU A 4 -4.18 -12.59 -10.89
CA LEU A 4 -3.28 -12.89 -12.01
C LEU A 4 -1.85 -13.13 -11.53
N LEU A 5 -1.41 -12.35 -10.54
CA LEU A 5 -0.04 -12.36 -10.02
C LEU A 5 0.16 -13.42 -8.92
N ASP A 6 -0.92 -13.81 -8.25
CA ASP A 6 -0.94 -14.75 -7.13
C ASP A 6 -2.19 -15.63 -7.25
N LEU A 7 -2.13 -16.60 -8.16
CA LEU A 7 -3.23 -17.52 -8.46
C LEU A 7 -3.63 -18.36 -7.23
N GLU A 8 -2.64 -18.76 -6.44
CA GLU A 8 -2.82 -19.63 -5.27
C GLU A 8 -3.05 -18.84 -3.97
N GLY A 9 -2.77 -17.54 -3.94
CA GLY A 9 -2.99 -16.67 -2.77
C GLY A 9 -1.85 -16.73 -1.73
N ASN A 10 -0.69 -17.27 -2.09
CA ASN A 10 0.42 -17.53 -1.18
C ASN A 10 1.23 -16.26 -0.83
N TYR A 11 1.20 -15.24 -1.68
CA TYR A 11 2.04 -14.05 -1.52
C TYR A 11 1.31 -12.89 -0.88
N PHE A 12 0.15 -12.53 -1.41
CA PHE A 12 -0.61 -11.39 -0.91
C PHE A 12 -1.52 -11.81 0.23
N SER A 13 -2.06 -13.05 0.22
CA SER A 13 -2.94 -13.60 1.28
C SER A 13 -4.03 -12.62 1.76
N GLY A 14 -4.64 -11.88 0.82
CA GLY A 14 -5.66 -10.88 1.13
C GLY A 14 -5.14 -9.52 1.62
N ARG A 15 -3.83 -9.33 1.79
CA ARG A 15 -3.18 -8.02 2.04
C ARG A 15 -3.15 -7.18 0.75
N VAL A 16 -4.34 -6.85 0.26
CA VAL A 16 -4.54 -6.07 -0.96
C VAL A 16 -5.40 -4.87 -0.58
N ILE A 17 -4.86 -3.68 -0.78
CA ILE A 17 -5.54 -2.41 -0.51
C ILE A 17 -5.78 -1.74 -1.86
N SER A 18 -7.03 -1.39 -2.13
CA SER A 18 -7.48 -0.73 -3.34
C SER A 18 -7.74 0.75 -3.10
N ARG A 19 -8.15 1.47 -4.15
CA ARG A 19 -8.57 2.87 -4.03
C ARG A 19 -9.77 3.04 -3.09
N ASP A 20 -10.69 2.07 -3.10
CA ASP A 20 -11.95 2.16 -2.35
C ASP A 20 -11.73 1.90 -0.85
N ASP A 21 -10.59 1.31 -0.49
CA ASP A 21 -10.16 1.10 0.90
C ASP A 21 -9.42 2.32 1.47
N GLY A 22 -9.06 3.30 0.62
CA GLY A 22 -8.26 4.46 1.01
C GLY A 22 -9.06 5.50 1.81
N THR A 23 -8.40 6.12 2.79
CA THR A 23 -9.02 7.17 3.64
C THR A 23 -9.04 8.54 2.97
N ARG A 24 -8.19 8.74 1.95
CA ARG A 24 -8.03 10.01 1.23
C ARG A 24 -7.99 9.79 -0.26
N ARG A 25 -8.75 10.60 -0.99
CA ARG A 25 -8.76 10.56 -2.45
C ARG A 25 -7.43 11.09 -2.99
N HIS A 26 -6.84 10.37 -3.95
CA HIS A 26 -5.59 10.73 -4.64
C HIS A 26 -4.32 10.73 -3.76
N GLU A 27 -4.37 10.19 -2.55
CA GLU A 27 -3.21 10.06 -1.67
C GLU A 27 -3.08 8.61 -1.19
N LYS A 28 -1.84 8.19 -0.93
CA LYS A 28 -1.50 6.93 -0.28
C LYS A 28 -0.92 7.23 1.10
N GLY A 29 -1.18 6.33 2.05
CA GLY A 29 -0.72 6.43 3.43
C GLY A 29 -0.64 5.06 4.08
N LEU A 30 0.07 4.98 5.21
CA LEU A 30 0.20 3.75 6.00
C LEU A 30 -0.92 3.60 7.04
N ASP A 31 -1.88 4.52 7.09
CA ASP A 31 -3.00 4.53 8.03
C ASP A 31 -3.97 3.35 7.86
N VAL A 32 -3.88 2.64 6.74
CA VAL A 32 -4.62 1.41 6.43
C VAL A 32 -3.75 0.15 6.49
N VAL A 33 -2.44 0.29 6.75
CA VAL A 33 -1.49 -0.81 6.86
C VAL A 33 -1.31 -1.17 8.33
N LEU A 34 -1.59 -2.41 8.69
CA LEU A 34 -1.35 -2.91 10.05
C LEU A 34 0.15 -3.17 10.23
N GLY A 35 0.85 -2.28 10.94
CA GLY A 35 2.28 -2.42 11.22
C GLY A 35 2.91 -1.14 11.79
N GLN A 36 4.18 -1.21 12.20
CA GLN A 36 4.95 -0.02 12.53
C GLN A 36 5.47 0.63 11.24
N GLU A 37 5.29 1.93 11.08
CA GLU A 37 5.77 2.66 9.89
C GLU A 37 7.28 2.48 9.66
N SER A 38 8.07 2.40 10.74
CA SER A 38 9.52 2.18 10.71
C SER A 38 9.95 0.83 10.13
N ALA A 39 9.02 -0.11 9.97
CA ALA A 39 9.27 -1.43 9.40
C ALA A 39 8.76 -1.58 7.96
N VAL A 40 8.27 -0.49 7.34
CA VAL A 40 7.67 -0.51 6.00
C VAL A 40 8.62 0.09 4.97
N VAL A 41 8.76 -0.60 3.84
CA VAL A 41 9.44 -0.09 2.64
C VAL A 41 8.41 0.08 1.53
N ILE A 42 8.43 1.24 0.86
CA ILE A 42 7.53 1.57 -0.24
C ILE A 42 8.30 1.49 -1.55
N LEU A 43 7.76 0.73 -2.51
CA LEU A 43 8.22 0.70 -3.90
C LEU A 43 7.10 1.18 -4.80
N ASP A 44 7.25 2.39 -5.35
CA ASP A 44 6.23 3.07 -6.15
C ASP A 44 6.94 3.99 -7.16
N ASP A 45 6.41 4.09 -8.36
CA ASP A 45 6.97 4.95 -9.42
C ASP A 45 6.56 6.42 -9.27
N THR A 46 5.52 6.71 -8.47
CA THR A 46 5.01 8.07 -8.27
C THR A 46 5.19 8.53 -6.82
N GLU A 47 6.20 9.36 -6.58
CA GLU A 47 6.51 9.86 -5.23
C GLU A 47 5.39 10.76 -4.65
N ASP A 48 4.73 11.55 -5.51
CA ASP A 48 3.79 12.60 -5.09
C ASP A 48 2.48 12.10 -4.47
N VAL A 49 2.16 10.82 -4.63
CA VAL A 49 1.01 10.23 -3.93
C VAL A 49 1.34 9.87 -2.47
N TRP A 50 2.62 9.85 -2.06
CA TRP A 50 3.10 9.48 -0.72
C TRP A 50 3.56 10.68 0.13
N LYS A 51 2.82 11.79 0.07
CA LYS A 51 3.21 13.11 0.67
C LYS A 51 3.61 13.09 2.14
N LYS A 52 3.07 12.17 2.94
CA LYS A 52 3.29 12.12 4.41
C LYS A 52 4.58 11.41 4.82
N ILE A 53 5.16 10.60 3.94
CA ILE A 53 6.28 9.69 4.27
C ILE A 53 7.61 10.21 3.71
N LYS A 54 7.58 11.32 2.96
CA LYS A 54 8.76 11.95 2.34
C LYS A 54 9.84 12.44 3.34
N THR A 55 9.61 12.35 4.65
CA THR A 55 10.42 13.05 5.67
C THR A 55 10.91 12.13 6.82
N ILE A 56 11.16 10.84 6.56
CA ILE A 56 11.85 9.96 7.52
C ILE A 56 13.34 9.89 7.17
#